data_AF-A0A1Q5J7U6-F1
#
_entry.id   AF-A0A1Q5J7U6-F1
#
_cell.length_a   1.000
_cell.length_b   1.000
_cell.length_c   1.000
_cell.angle_alpha   90.00
_cell.angle_beta   90.00
_cell.angle_gamma   90.00
#
_symmetry.space_group_name_H-M   'P 1'
#
loop_
_entity.id
_entity.type
_entity.pdbx_description
1 polymer ?
#
loop_
_entity_poly.entity_id
_entity_poly.type
_entity_poly.pdbx_seq_one_letter_code
_entity_poly.pdbx_strand_id
1 'polypeptide(L)'
;MSTTRTNRLRRPMLVGTTAVAAVAVTAGFMAAAPDRATAATGPKLSLVAATGSVTLTSWKEEPGVYLDLGTYLTAEGTPLELKVTRKSYKDPVSITQTVFEGGKSKAKTLPVGTVKDFSGLPGFAEITVTDKNGKVVVSRAESFCPNNASGRIRPDAPATSKYPESCPTNAFTLGSVWGVEKGWAANTYGGSYTQPVKLAAGSYTAKVRVAKKYRDLFGIADKPASVKLTVEERSWENGRSAAAAEHAGHGAAHQAPSAHAGHGTGHAPSPAQAGAPQTSGAGPSYNVGHGPLKAAPPALPWALKVRQAGRAGFQAAGDTPGQTDGSRKASALTPRAARPTGTPSVPNVPKPDLRSLPAYGITISDGGPQAAPGKDYLAFSANVWNAGPAQLVVDGFRSPGKAKMDAYQYFYDAKGKQVGYTPTGTMEWDPRPGHVHWHFTDFASYRLLKADQKEAVRSGKEAFCLANTDAVDYTVKNANWHPYNTDLSTACGQENSISVREVLDVGSGDTYTQDLPGQSFDITDLPNGTYYIQVLANPAKRLKETNLDNNSALRKVVLGGAPGRRTVTVPAHDLVNAN
;
A
#
# COMPACT_ATOMS: atom_id res chain seq x y z
N MET A 1 -16.47 -68.86 41.36
CA MET A 1 -16.38 -67.52 40.75
C MET A 1 -14.90 -67.23 40.55
N SER A 2 -14.33 -67.46 39.35
CA SER A 2 -14.11 -66.42 38.31
C SER A 2 -13.55 -65.13 38.93
N THR A 3 -12.34 -64.63 38.66
CA THR A 3 -11.48 -64.74 37.46
C THR A 3 -10.02 -64.37 37.80
N THR A 4 -9.10 -65.31 37.53
CA THR A 4 -7.79 -65.20 36.83
C THR A 4 -6.82 -64.01 37.07
N ARG A 5 -5.67 -64.27 37.73
CA ARG A 5 -4.26 -64.43 37.21
C ARG A 5 -3.42 -63.14 37.05
N THR A 6 -2.44 -62.84 37.95
CA THR A 6 -0.98 -63.20 37.97
C THR A 6 -0.16 -62.61 36.79
N ASN A 7 1.03 -61.99 36.90
CA ASN A 7 2.25 -62.34 37.65
C ASN A 7 3.34 -61.23 37.44
N ARG A 8 4.10 -60.84 38.49
CA ARG A 8 5.58 -61.00 38.71
C ARG A 8 6.57 -60.21 37.81
N LEU A 9 7.77 -59.75 38.21
CA LEU A 9 8.60 -59.68 39.44
C LEU A 9 9.92 -58.91 39.12
N ARG A 10 10.53 -58.27 40.15
CA ARG A 10 12.00 -58.18 40.49
C ARG A 10 12.95 -57.39 39.55
N ARG A 11 14.03 -56.72 39.99
CA ARG A 11 14.67 -56.35 41.29
C ARG A 11 15.82 -55.35 40.98
N PRO A 12 16.42 -54.67 41.99
CA PRO A 12 17.48 -53.67 41.86
C PRO A 12 18.89 -54.28 42.03
N MET A 13 19.96 -53.55 41.66
CA MET A 13 21.30 -53.72 42.26
C MET A 13 22.10 -52.42 42.24
N LEU A 14 22.59 -52.03 43.42
CA LEU A 14 23.77 -51.19 43.62
C LEU A 14 25.03 -52.05 43.43
N VAL A 15 26.07 -51.50 42.80
CA VAL A 15 27.47 -51.85 43.04
C VAL A 15 28.27 -50.55 43.01
N GLY A 16 28.99 -50.26 44.08
CA GLY A 16 29.89 -49.11 44.17
C GLY A 16 31.30 -49.42 43.68
N THR A 17 32.10 -48.37 43.53
CA THR A 17 33.54 -48.39 43.82
C THR A 17 34.02 -46.95 44.10
N THR A 18 34.94 -46.88 45.05
CA THR A 18 35.57 -45.73 45.66
C THR A 18 36.75 -45.16 44.85
N ALA A 19 36.80 -43.82 44.82
CA ALA A 19 37.96 -42.92 44.92
C ALA A 19 39.29 -43.21 44.19
N VAL A 20 39.68 -42.27 43.33
CA VAL A 20 41.08 -41.84 43.17
C VAL A 20 41.11 -40.32 43.28
N ALA A 21 41.84 -39.81 44.28
CA ALA A 21 42.14 -38.40 44.44
C ALA A 21 43.31 -38.03 43.52
N ALA A 22 43.14 -36.98 42.72
CA ALA A 22 44.25 -36.30 42.05
C ALA A 22 44.12 -34.79 42.30
N VAL A 23 45.11 -34.27 43.00
CA VAL A 23 45.34 -32.86 43.29
C VAL A 23 45.50 -32.10 41.96
N ALA A 24 44.65 -31.11 41.72
CA ALA A 24 44.83 -30.14 40.65
C ALA A 24 44.97 -28.74 41.25
N VAL A 25 46.13 -28.16 40.99
CA VAL A 25 46.62 -26.83 41.37
C VAL A 25 45.56 -25.76 41.13
N THR A 26 45.21 -25.01 42.18
CA THR A 26 44.44 -23.76 42.07
C THR A 26 45.31 -22.67 41.44
N ALA A 27 45.43 -22.71 40.12
CA ALA A 27 45.79 -21.52 39.36
C ALA A 27 44.58 -20.59 39.38
N GLY A 28 44.67 -19.53 40.19
CA GLY A 28 43.68 -18.46 40.23
C GLY A 28 43.63 -17.73 38.89
N PHE A 29 42.88 -18.25 37.93
CA PHE A 29 42.31 -17.42 36.89
C PHE A 29 41.14 -16.68 37.52
N MET A 30 41.38 -15.43 37.92
CA MET A 30 40.29 -14.46 37.91
C MET A 30 39.85 -14.36 36.44
N ALA A 31 38.88 -15.19 36.07
CA ALA A 31 38.05 -14.91 34.92
C ALA A 31 37.42 -13.56 35.25
N ALA A 32 37.98 -12.48 34.69
CA ALA A 32 37.24 -11.26 34.51
C ALA A 32 35.92 -11.72 33.88
N ALA A 33 34.83 -11.63 34.66
CA ALA A 33 33.52 -11.79 34.10
C ALA A 33 33.51 -10.87 32.88
N PRO A 34 33.22 -11.38 31.66
CA PRO A 34 33.08 -10.48 30.54
C PRO A 34 32.07 -9.45 31.02
N ASP A 35 32.48 -8.18 31.05
CA ASP A 35 31.56 -7.07 31.18
C ASP A 35 30.38 -7.46 30.32
N ARG A 36 29.21 -7.62 30.94
CA ARG A 36 27.98 -7.85 30.19
C ARG A 36 27.88 -6.63 29.30
N ALA A 37 28.38 -6.77 28.07
CA ALA A 37 28.24 -5.79 27.02
C ALA A 37 26.76 -5.47 27.05
N THR A 38 26.44 -4.24 27.43
CA THR A 38 25.09 -3.72 27.44
C THR A 38 24.53 -4.06 26.08
N ALA A 39 23.69 -5.09 26.02
CA ALA A 39 23.22 -5.63 24.77
C ALA A 39 22.57 -4.47 24.02
N ALA A 40 23.10 -4.14 22.84
CA ALA A 40 22.66 -2.97 22.08
C ALA A 40 21.14 -3.00 21.98
N THR A 41 20.48 -1.98 22.54
CA THR A 41 19.02 -1.94 22.70
C THR A 41 18.29 -1.55 21.42
N GLY A 42 18.98 -1.50 20.28
CA GLY A 42 18.46 -1.07 18.98
C GLY A 42 19.34 -1.52 17.80
N PRO A 43 18.93 -1.17 16.57
CA PRO A 43 19.61 -1.61 15.35
C PRO A 43 21.00 -0.97 15.25
N LYS A 44 21.98 -1.72 14.75
CA LYS A 44 23.27 -1.18 14.34
C LYS A 44 23.14 -0.69 12.90
N LEU A 45 22.98 0.62 12.75
CA LEU A 45 22.78 1.25 11.44
C LEU A 45 24.10 1.75 10.85
N SER A 46 24.30 1.59 9.55
CA SER A 46 25.49 2.09 8.85
C SER A 46 25.20 2.52 7.42
N LEU A 47 25.78 3.64 7.00
CA LEU A 47 25.79 4.06 5.61
C LEU A 47 26.90 3.30 4.86
N VAL A 48 26.54 2.66 3.76
CA VAL A 48 27.48 1.95 2.89
C VAL A 48 27.28 2.37 1.43
N ALA A 49 28.32 2.24 0.61
CA ALA A 49 28.21 2.30 -0.84
C ALA A 49 28.37 0.89 -1.40
N ALA A 50 27.43 0.45 -2.25
CA ALA A 50 27.51 -0.84 -2.93
C ALA A 50 28.59 -0.83 -4.03
N THR A 51 28.94 0.36 -4.54
CA THR A 51 29.93 0.55 -5.59
C THR A 51 30.79 1.78 -5.31
N GLY A 52 32.05 1.76 -5.79
CA GLY A 52 32.94 2.91 -5.77
C GLY A 52 32.71 3.91 -6.90
N SER A 53 31.91 3.54 -7.92
CA SER A 53 31.61 4.39 -9.07
C SER A 53 30.23 4.10 -9.67
N VAL A 54 29.57 5.14 -10.18
CA VAL A 54 28.31 5.05 -10.93
C VAL A 54 28.37 5.89 -12.21
N THR A 55 27.63 5.46 -13.22
CA THR A 55 27.37 6.25 -14.43
C THR A 55 25.89 6.60 -14.47
N LEU A 56 25.57 7.90 -14.51
CA LEU A 56 24.21 8.41 -14.63
C LEU A 56 24.00 9.00 -16.02
N THR A 57 22.84 8.76 -16.60
CA THR A 57 22.48 9.26 -17.94
C THR A 57 21.59 10.49 -17.81
N SER A 58 21.97 11.58 -18.46
CA SER A 58 21.10 12.71 -18.78
C SER A 58 20.60 12.57 -20.21
N TRP A 59 19.30 12.70 -20.43
CA TRP A 59 18.72 12.66 -21.76
C TRP A 59 18.64 14.07 -22.36
N LYS A 60 18.93 14.23 -23.65
CA LYS A 60 18.83 15.56 -24.31
C LYS A 60 17.39 16.07 -24.32
N GLU A 61 16.45 15.15 -24.46
CA GLU A 61 15.01 15.39 -24.49
C GLU A 61 14.47 15.73 -23.10
N GLU A 62 15.08 15.19 -22.04
CA GLU A 62 14.75 15.47 -20.64
C GLU A 62 16.03 15.67 -19.80
N PRO A 63 16.63 16.89 -19.83
CA PRO A 63 17.93 17.13 -19.21
C PRO A 63 17.91 17.04 -17.68
N GLY A 64 18.83 16.25 -17.13
CA GLY A 64 19.05 16.08 -15.69
C GLY A 64 19.41 14.65 -15.33
N VAL A 65 20.00 14.48 -14.14
CA VAL A 65 20.30 13.16 -13.59
C VAL A 65 19.68 13.00 -12.21
N TYR A 66 19.17 11.80 -11.93
CA TYR A 66 18.75 11.39 -10.61
C TYR A 66 19.94 10.81 -9.85
N LEU A 67 20.21 11.31 -8.64
CA LEU A 67 21.39 10.95 -7.86
C LEU A 67 21.23 9.59 -7.16
N ASP A 68 20.97 8.53 -7.92
CA ASP A 68 21.10 7.16 -7.43
C ASP A 68 22.58 6.78 -7.36
N LEU A 69 23.19 7.06 -6.21
CA LEU A 69 24.63 6.89 -5.99
C LEU A 69 25.00 5.48 -5.49
N GLY A 70 24.05 4.54 -5.47
CA GLY A 70 24.28 3.19 -4.97
C GLY A 70 24.64 3.16 -3.47
N THR A 71 24.08 4.08 -2.68
CA THR A 71 24.30 4.18 -1.24
C THR A 71 23.11 3.63 -0.45
N TYR A 72 23.38 2.89 0.62
CA TYR A 72 22.37 2.17 1.39
C TYR A 72 22.55 2.38 2.89
N LEU A 73 21.44 2.37 3.62
CA LEU A 73 21.44 2.27 5.08
C LEU A 73 21.20 0.83 5.49
N THR A 74 22.20 0.20 6.12
CA THR A 74 22.12 -1.18 6.63
C THR A 74 21.49 -1.23 8.02
N ALA A 75 20.88 -2.36 8.38
CA ALA A 75 20.44 -2.64 9.75
C ALA A 75 20.94 -4.01 10.23
N GLU A 76 21.84 -4.00 11.23
CA GLU A 76 22.42 -5.21 11.83
C GLU A 76 22.01 -5.38 13.30
N GLY A 77 22.11 -6.61 13.80
CA GLY A 77 21.76 -6.97 15.19
C GLY A 77 20.25 -7.09 15.43
N THR A 78 19.51 -6.00 15.24
CA THR A 78 18.03 -5.94 15.27
C THR A 78 17.54 -5.10 14.07
N PRO A 79 16.29 -5.26 13.63
CA PRO A 79 15.77 -4.44 12.54
C PRO A 79 15.54 -2.98 12.98
N LEU A 80 15.56 -2.06 12.02
CA LEU A 80 14.98 -0.74 12.21
C LEU A 80 13.47 -0.86 12.03
N GLU A 81 12.68 -0.46 13.03
CA GLU A 81 11.22 -0.39 12.93
C GLU A 81 10.75 0.94 13.50
N LEU A 82 10.03 1.69 12.66
CA LEU A 82 9.45 2.98 12.96
C LEU A 82 7.95 2.91 12.69
N LYS A 83 7.14 3.29 13.68
CA LYS A 83 5.69 3.43 13.51
C LYS A 83 5.37 4.90 13.44
N VAL A 84 4.81 5.31 12.31
CA VAL A 84 4.45 6.69 11.99
C VAL A 84 2.94 6.76 11.98
N THR A 85 2.36 7.66 12.76
CA THR A 85 0.92 7.73 12.95
C THR A 85 0.43 9.16 13.05
N ARG A 86 -0.82 9.35 12.67
CA ARG A 86 -1.60 10.56 12.87
C ARG A 86 -2.95 10.18 13.43
N LYS A 87 -3.29 10.74 14.60
CA LYS A 87 -4.54 10.43 15.31
C LYS A 87 -5.78 10.95 14.58
N SER A 88 -5.67 12.14 13.99
CA SER A 88 -6.70 12.76 13.14
C SER A 88 -6.04 13.79 12.22
N TYR A 89 -6.75 14.31 11.21
CA TYR A 89 -6.22 15.36 10.33
C TYR A 89 -5.92 16.69 11.05
N LYS A 90 -6.36 16.85 12.31
CA LYS A 90 -6.05 17.99 13.19
C LYS A 90 -4.78 17.79 14.02
N ASP A 91 -4.28 16.56 14.09
CA ASP A 91 -3.10 16.21 14.86
C ASP A 91 -1.88 16.13 13.94
N PRO A 92 -0.69 16.59 14.39
CA PRO A 92 0.54 16.41 13.63
C PRO A 92 0.90 14.92 13.53
N VAL A 93 1.70 14.59 12.51
CA VAL A 93 2.27 13.25 12.37
C VAL A 93 3.30 13.03 13.48
N SER A 94 3.23 11.86 14.12
CA SER A 94 4.14 11.43 15.17
C SER A 94 4.87 10.15 14.76
N ILE A 95 6.01 9.89 15.38
CA ILE A 95 6.83 8.74 15.08
C ILE A 95 7.37 8.11 16.36
N THR A 96 7.32 6.78 16.41
CA THR A 96 7.93 5.97 17.45
C THR A 96 8.90 4.98 16.83
N GLN A 97 9.98 4.67 17.52
CA GLN A 97 10.91 3.60 17.18
C GLN A 97 10.67 2.41 18.09
N THR A 98 10.63 1.20 17.53
CA THR A 98 10.69 -0.02 18.33
C THR A 98 12.13 -0.26 18.78
N VAL A 99 12.34 -0.31 20.09
CA VAL A 99 13.63 -0.64 20.74
C VAL A 99 13.48 -1.92 21.57
N PHE A 100 14.57 -2.64 21.80
CA PHE A 100 14.56 -3.90 22.54
C PHE A 100 15.33 -3.74 23.86
N GLU A 101 14.61 -3.78 24.98
CA GLU A 101 15.15 -3.71 26.33
C GLU A 101 14.91 -5.05 27.06
N GLY A 102 15.97 -5.76 27.46
CA GLY A 102 15.84 -7.06 28.14
C GLY A 102 15.10 -8.14 27.32
N GLY A 103 15.24 -8.11 26.00
CA GLY A 103 14.55 -9.01 25.06
C GLY A 103 13.08 -8.67 24.79
N LYS A 104 12.55 -7.58 25.38
CA LYS A 104 11.18 -7.11 25.15
C LYS A 104 11.19 -5.88 24.26
N SER A 105 10.27 -5.83 23.30
CA SER A 105 10.06 -4.65 22.47
C SER A 105 9.37 -3.54 23.27
N LYS A 106 9.78 -2.30 23.02
CA LYS A 106 9.25 -1.09 23.64
C LYS A 106 9.20 0.02 22.59
N ALA A 107 8.13 0.81 22.60
CA ALA A 107 8.02 1.98 21.73
C ALA A 107 8.73 3.17 22.38
N LYS A 108 9.74 3.72 21.71
CA LYS A 108 10.42 4.97 22.06
C LYS A 108 9.87 6.08 21.18
N THR A 109 9.23 7.08 21.76
CA THR A 109 8.78 8.27 21.01
C THR A 109 10.00 9.07 20.57
N LEU A 110 10.05 9.44 19.28
CA LEU A 110 11.12 10.30 18.77
C LEU A 110 10.69 11.78 18.88
N PRO A 111 11.65 12.73 18.86
CA PRO A 111 11.34 14.15 19.00
C PRO A 111 10.31 14.66 17.98
N VAL A 112 9.48 15.63 18.38
CA VAL A 112 8.57 16.34 17.49
C VAL A 112 9.36 16.96 16.34
N GLY A 113 8.82 16.89 15.11
CA GLY A 113 9.49 17.39 13.91
C GLY A 113 10.50 16.41 13.28
N THR A 114 10.66 15.20 13.84
CA THR A 114 11.46 14.13 13.19
C THR A 114 10.88 13.74 11.83
N VAL A 115 9.55 13.81 11.70
CA VAL A 115 8.79 13.60 10.46
C VAL A 115 7.85 14.78 10.24
N LYS A 116 7.56 15.08 8.97
CA LYS A 116 6.57 16.06 8.54
C LYS A 116 5.28 15.37 8.11
N ASP A 117 5.43 14.28 7.37
CA ASP A 117 4.38 13.52 6.71
C ASP A 117 4.82 12.03 6.63
N PHE A 118 4.19 11.26 5.74
CA PHE A 118 4.42 9.83 5.60
C PHE A 118 5.50 9.48 4.53
N SER A 119 6.18 10.47 3.94
CA SER A 119 7.10 10.25 2.81
C SER A 119 8.55 9.94 3.24
N GLY A 120 8.77 9.54 4.50
CA GLY A 120 10.07 9.19 5.05
C GLY A 120 10.68 10.24 5.99
N LEU A 121 11.97 10.10 6.26
CA LEU A 121 12.75 10.94 7.15
C LEU A 121 13.37 12.13 6.39
N PRO A 122 12.87 13.37 6.56
CA PRO A 122 13.27 14.50 5.73
C PRO A 122 14.72 14.96 5.94
N GLY A 123 15.45 15.15 4.84
CA GLY A 123 16.83 15.63 4.86
C GLY A 123 17.77 14.66 5.59
N PHE A 124 17.61 13.37 5.32
CA PHE A 124 18.42 12.30 5.91
C PHE A 124 19.75 12.13 5.20
N ALA A 125 19.74 12.11 3.87
CA ALA A 125 20.96 11.99 3.06
C ALA A 125 21.43 13.37 2.61
N GLU A 126 22.56 13.83 3.14
CA GLU A 126 23.26 15.03 2.70
C GLU A 126 24.21 14.64 1.55
N ILE A 127 23.95 15.17 0.35
CA ILE A 127 24.68 14.85 -0.87
C ILE A 127 25.43 16.08 -1.34
N THR A 128 26.74 15.92 -1.60
CA THR A 128 27.58 16.94 -2.22
C THR A 128 28.26 16.34 -3.44
N VAL A 129 28.15 17.00 -4.60
CA VAL A 129 28.86 16.62 -5.83
C VAL A 129 29.90 17.68 -6.14
N THR A 130 31.13 17.23 -6.37
CA THR A 130 32.28 18.07 -6.71
C THR A 130 32.78 17.75 -8.12
N ASP A 131 33.12 18.78 -8.88
CA ASP A 131 33.78 18.61 -10.18
C ASP A 131 35.24 18.18 -10.03
N LYS A 132 35.92 17.95 -11.16
CA LYS A 132 37.35 17.57 -11.20
C LYS A 132 38.30 18.59 -10.55
N ASN A 133 37.87 19.84 -10.38
CA ASN A 133 38.65 20.91 -9.74
C ASN A 133 38.35 21.02 -8.24
N GLY A 134 37.49 20.14 -7.69
CA GLY A 134 37.05 20.17 -6.30
C GLY A 134 35.95 21.20 -6.02
N LYS A 135 35.41 21.88 -7.04
CA LYS A 135 34.31 22.84 -6.85
C LYS A 135 33.02 22.09 -6.60
N VAL A 136 32.29 22.45 -5.54
CA VAL A 136 30.94 21.94 -5.29
C VAL A 136 30.00 22.46 -6.36
N VAL A 137 29.43 21.54 -7.15
CA VAL A 137 28.45 21.85 -8.21
C VAL A 137 27.02 21.49 -7.81
N VAL A 138 26.85 20.58 -6.85
CA VAL A 138 25.56 20.23 -6.24
C VAL A 138 25.74 20.08 -4.74
N SER A 139 24.81 20.65 -3.97
CA SER A 139 24.63 20.37 -2.55
C SER A 139 23.14 20.28 -2.27
N ARG A 140 22.66 19.13 -1.79
CA ARG A 140 21.25 18.87 -1.49
C ARG A 140 21.08 17.92 -0.31
N ALA A 141 19.91 17.97 0.30
CA ALA A 141 19.47 17.02 1.30
C ALA A 141 18.24 16.27 0.78
N GLU A 142 18.25 14.95 0.87
CA GLU A 142 17.16 14.09 0.41
C GLU A 142 16.52 13.34 1.57
N SER A 143 15.21 13.11 1.45
CA SER A 143 14.44 12.32 2.41
C SER A 143 14.78 10.84 2.26
N PHE A 144 14.88 10.12 3.37
CA PHE A 144 15.11 8.68 3.38
C PHE A 144 13.84 7.93 3.74
N CYS A 145 13.36 7.09 2.83
CA CYS A 145 12.29 6.15 3.12
C CYS A 145 12.90 4.80 3.56
N PRO A 146 12.71 4.35 4.82
CA PRO A 146 13.27 3.07 5.26
C PRO A 146 12.73 1.84 4.52
N ASN A 147 11.53 1.94 3.95
CA ASN A 147 10.90 0.87 3.17
C ASN A 147 11.42 0.79 1.72
N ASN A 148 12.28 1.71 1.30
CA ASN A 148 12.66 1.85 -0.10
C ASN A 148 13.68 0.78 -0.55
N ALA A 149 13.38 0.13 -1.68
CA ALA A 149 14.29 -0.69 -2.49
C ALA A 149 15.30 -1.49 -1.63
N SER A 150 14.78 -2.26 -0.68
CA SER A 150 15.59 -2.94 0.31
C SER A 150 16.04 -4.33 -0.14
N GLY A 151 17.23 -4.74 0.27
CA GLY A 151 17.81 -6.02 -0.09
C GLY A 151 18.66 -6.63 1.01
N ARG A 152 18.77 -7.95 1.01
CA ARG A 152 19.67 -8.70 1.90
C ARG A 152 21.12 -8.33 1.64
N ILE A 153 21.89 -8.09 2.69
CA ILE A 153 23.35 -7.84 2.60
C ILE A 153 24.19 -9.04 3.05
N ARG A 154 23.54 -10.11 3.51
CA ARG A 154 24.19 -11.35 3.95
C ARG A 154 23.30 -12.57 3.65
N PRO A 155 23.86 -13.74 3.28
CA PRO A 155 23.08 -14.91 2.90
C PRO A 155 22.17 -15.48 3.99
N ASP A 156 22.55 -15.30 5.25
CA ASP A 156 21.84 -15.79 6.43
C ASP A 156 20.81 -14.79 7.00
N ALA A 157 20.61 -13.65 6.35
CA ALA A 157 19.50 -12.75 6.64
C ALA A 157 18.14 -13.39 6.25
N PRO A 158 17.03 -12.99 6.88
CA PRO A 158 15.69 -13.45 6.52
C PRO A 158 15.45 -13.31 5.01
N ALA A 159 14.86 -14.34 4.39
CA ALA A 159 14.69 -14.39 2.95
C ALA A 159 13.77 -13.29 2.38
N THR A 160 12.87 -12.77 3.22
CA THR A 160 11.95 -11.67 2.93
C THR A 160 12.01 -10.63 4.05
N SER A 161 11.75 -9.37 3.70
CA SER A 161 11.50 -8.30 4.68
C SER A 161 10.03 -8.36 5.08
N LYS A 162 9.76 -8.21 6.37
CA LYS A 162 8.36 -8.08 6.86
C LYS A 162 7.78 -6.69 6.63
N TYR A 163 8.60 -5.67 6.40
CA TYR A 163 8.12 -4.29 6.24
C TYR A 163 7.55 -4.03 4.84
N PRO A 164 6.66 -3.04 4.68
CA PRO A 164 6.15 -2.65 3.37
C PRO A 164 7.27 -2.28 2.39
N GLU A 165 6.98 -2.33 1.09
CA GLU A 165 7.96 -2.08 0.02
C GLU A 165 8.10 -0.59 -0.35
N SER A 166 7.30 0.30 0.25
CA SER A 166 7.38 1.75 0.03
C SER A 166 6.89 2.56 1.25
N CYS A 167 7.21 3.86 1.25
CA CYS A 167 6.60 4.82 2.17
C CYS A 167 5.38 5.46 1.49
N PRO A 168 4.26 5.63 2.20
CA PRO A 168 3.03 6.16 1.58
C PRO A 168 3.17 7.62 1.13
N THR A 169 2.58 7.93 -0.02
CA THR A 169 2.53 9.27 -0.61
C THR A 169 1.18 9.95 -0.48
N ASN A 170 0.15 9.17 -0.14
CA ASN A 170 -1.20 9.67 0.02
C ASN A 170 -1.24 10.67 1.20
N ALA A 171 -1.62 11.92 0.92
CA ALA A 171 -1.66 12.98 1.93
C ALA A 171 -2.60 12.67 3.11
N PHE A 172 -3.57 11.77 2.89
CA PHE A 172 -4.56 11.35 3.86
C PHE A 172 -4.22 10.04 4.60
N THR A 173 -3.03 9.43 4.40
CA THR A 173 -2.53 8.31 5.21
C THR A 173 -2.62 8.62 6.70
N LEU A 174 -3.09 7.67 7.50
CA LEU A 174 -3.25 7.78 8.96
C LEU A 174 -2.15 7.04 9.72
N GLY A 175 -1.59 5.97 9.13
CA GLY A 175 -0.55 5.19 9.78
C GLY A 175 0.31 4.41 8.81
N SER A 176 1.60 4.33 9.10
CA SER A 176 2.57 3.56 8.34
C SER A 176 3.58 2.88 9.27
N VAL A 177 4.06 1.72 8.85
CA VAL A 177 5.23 1.08 9.46
C VAL A 177 6.37 1.18 8.46
N TRP A 178 7.48 1.79 8.90
CA TRP A 178 8.71 1.85 8.13
C TRP A 178 9.75 0.96 8.78
N GLY A 179 10.55 0.25 7.98
CA GLY A 179 11.63 -0.51 8.55
C GLY A 179 12.63 -1.08 7.56
N VAL A 180 13.79 -1.42 8.11
CA VAL A 180 14.86 -2.15 7.44
C VAL A 180 15.05 -3.44 8.21
N GLU A 181 14.83 -4.57 7.55
CA GLU A 181 14.95 -5.89 8.16
C GLU A 181 16.39 -6.16 8.63
N LYS A 182 16.54 -6.99 9.67
CA LYS A 182 17.86 -7.36 10.18
C LYS A 182 18.67 -8.08 9.11
N GLY A 183 19.88 -7.60 8.84
CA GLY A 183 20.75 -8.12 7.78
C GLY A 183 20.32 -7.66 6.38
N TRP A 184 19.51 -6.61 6.30
CA TRP A 184 19.13 -5.93 5.06
C TRP A 184 19.68 -4.50 5.02
N ALA A 185 19.58 -3.89 3.85
CA ALA A 185 19.83 -2.47 3.65
C ALA A 185 18.77 -1.84 2.75
N ALA A 186 18.42 -0.59 2.99
CA ALA A 186 17.48 0.19 2.19
C ALA A 186 18.23 1.27 1.40
N ASN A 187 17.85 1.49 0.13
CA ASN A 187 18.50 2.48 -0.72
C ASN A 187 18.22 3.90 -0.18
N THR A 188 19.27 4.71 -0.07
CA THR A 188 19.19 6.10 0.41
C THR A 188 18.67 7.07 -0.64
N TYR A 189 18.68 6.68 -1.92
CA TYR A 189 18.07 7.42 -3.02
C TYR A 189 16.55 7.32 -2.97
N GLY A 190 15.86 8.45 -2.93
CA GLY A 190 14.40 8.51 -2.78
C GLY A 190 13.58 8.11 -4.02
N GLY A 191 14.19 7.70 -5.14
CA GLY A 191 13.43 7.28 -6.32
C GLY A 191 12.54 8.41 -6.87
N SER A 192 11.29 8.05 -7.16
CA SER A 192 10.22 8.94 -7.65
C SER A 192 9.92 10.15 -6.74
N TYR A 193 10.52 10.24 -5.55
CA TYR A 193 10.39 11.37 -4.63
C TYR A 193 11.48 12.43 -4.78
N THR A 194 12.45 12.21 -5.68
CA THR A 194 13.58 13.11 -5.90
C THR A 194 13.39 13.90 -7.18
N GLN A 195 14.03 15.07 -7.24
CA GLN A 195 14.04 15.90 -8.44
C GLN A 195 15.40 15.78 -9.12
N PRO A 196 15.45 15.70 -10.46
CA PRO A 196 16.73 15.58 -11.15
C PRO A 196 17.58 16.83 -10.90
N VAL A 197 18.90 16.64 -10.93
CA VAL A 197 19.87 17.73 -10.88
C VAL A 197 20.47 17.94 -12.26
N LYS A 198 20.62 19.21 -12.65
CA LYS A 198 21.31 19.55 -13.89
C LYS A 198 22.81 19.41 -13.67
N LEU A 199 23.40 18.39 -14.28
CA LEU A 199 24.83 18.17 -14.34
C LEU A 199 25.22 17.99 -15.80
N ALA A 200 26.26 18.70 -16.25
CA ALA A 200 26.81 18.49 -17.58
C ALA A 200 27.50 17.13 -17.66
N ALA A 201 27.61 16.58 -18.87
CA ALA A 201 28.40 15.36 -19.09
C ALA A 201 29.84 15.57 -18.59
N GLY A 202 30.37 14.58 -17.88
CA GLY A 202 31.69 14.68 -17.25
C GLY A 202 31.88 13.80 -16.02
N SER A 203 33.03 13.95 -15.37
CA SER A 203 33.40 13.20 -14.18
C SER A 203 33.35 14.08 -12.93
N TYR A 204 32.81 13.50 -11.86
CA TYR A 204 32.55 14.15 -10.58
C TYR A 204 32.90 13.19 -9.43
N THR A 205 32.97 13.73 -8.22
CA THR A 205 32.96 12.94 -6.98
C THR A 205 31.75 13.32 -6.15
N ALA A 206 30.88 12.34 -5.89
CA ALA A 206 29.74 12.49 -5.01
C ALA A 206 30.09 11.99 -3.61
N LYS A 207 29.69 12.76 -2.59
CA LYS A 207 29.83 12.41 -1.18
C LYS A 207 28.45 12.39 -0.55
N VAL A 208 28.09 11.27 0.05
CA VAL A 208 26.83 11.05 0.76
C VAL A 208 27.12 10.91 2.25
N ARG A 209 26.40 11.65 3.08
CA ARG A 209 26.49 11.60 4.54
C ARG A 209 25.09 11.52 5.13
N VAL A 210 24.90 10.73 6.19
CA VAL A 210 23.66 10.79 6.99
C VAL A 210 23.67 12.07 7.82
N ALA A 211 22.63 12.89 7.79
CA ALA A 211 22.58 14.17 8.51
C ALA A 211 22.79 14.03 10.02
N LYS A 212 23.43 15.03 10.65
CA LYS A 212 23.87 14.95 12.06
C LYS A 212 22.73 14.58 13.01
N LYS A 213 21.55 15.18 12.81
CA LYS A 213 20.37 14.90 13.63
C LYS A 213 20.00 13.41 13.68
N TYR A 214 20.15 12.69 12.56
CA TYR A 214 19.84 11.26 12.48
C TYR A 214 20.99 10.38 12.97
N ARG A 215 22.24 10.85 12.81
CA ARG A 215 23.40 10.22 13.45
C ARG A 215 23.26 10.21 14.96
N ASP A 216 22.90 11.35 15.53
CA ASP A 216 22.67 11.48 16.97
C ASP A 216 21.45 10.66 17.43
N LEU A 217 20.35 10.68 16.65
CA LEU A 217 19.10 10.00 17.02
C LEU A 217 19.20 8.48 16.99
N PHE A 218 19.90 7.92 16.00
CA PHE A 218 19.99 6.48 15.76
C PHE A 218 21.36 5.87 16.04
N GLY A 219 22.34 6.66 16.49
CA GLY A 219 23.69 6.18 16.78
C GLY A 219 24.48 5.78 15.53
N ILE A 220 24.27 6.46 14.40
CA ILE A 220 24.99 6.20 13.14
C ILE A 220 26.34 6.91 13.17
N ALA A 221 27.43 6.20 12.88
CA ALA A 221 28.76 6.80 12.81
C ALA A 221 28.86 7.87 11.69
N ASP A 222 29.64 8.93 11.91
CA ASP A 222 29.94 9.93 10.87
C ASP A 222 30.96 9.40 9.87
N LYS A 223 30.51 8.48 9.02
CA LYS A 223 31.30 7.86 7.95
C LYS A 223 30.62 8.13 6.62
N PRO A 224 30.98 9.22 5.92
CA PRO A 224 30.45 9.51 4.59
C PRO A 224 30.89 8.46 3.57
N ALA A 225 30.00 8.13 2.64
CA ALA A 225 30.35 7.37 1.44
C ALA A 225 30.83 8.32 0.35
N SER A 226 31.89 7.95 -0.37
CA SER A 226 32.38 8.68 -1.55
C SER A 226 32.29 7.79 -2.77
N VAL A 227 31.67 8.29 -3.84
CA VAL A 227 31.39 7.56 -5.07
C VAL A 227 31.85 8.41 -6.25
N LYS A 228 32.63 7.83 -7.16
CA LYS A 228 32.98 8.48 -8.43
C LYS A 228 31.73 8.51 -9.31
N LEU A 229 31.37 9.66 -9.84
CA LEU A 229 30.19 9.86 -10.66
C LEU A 229 30.61 10.25 -12.07
N THR A 230 30.18 9.47 -13.06
CA THR A 230 30.25 9.85 -14.47
C THR A 230 28.84 10.23 -14.93
N VAL A 231 28.69 11.41 -15.54
CA VAL A 231 27.45 11.80 -16.22
C VAL A 231 27.66 11.66 -17.72
N GLU A 232 26.80 10.89 -18.38
CA GLU A 232 26.76 10.75 -19.83
C GLU A 232 25.52 11.47 -20.36
N GLU A 233 25.65 12.12 -21.51
CA GLU A 233 24.51 12.67 -22.24
C GLU A 233 24.12 11.72 -23.38
N ARG A 234 22.83 11.36 -23.46
CA ARG A 234 22.27 10.51 -24.52
C ARG A 234 21.05 11.14 -25.16
N SER A 235 20.71 10.71 -26.37
CA SER A 235 19.49 11.08 -27.07
C SER A 235 18.72 9.84 -27.49
N TRP A 236 17.39 9.94 -27.49
CA TRP A 236 16.51 8.87 -27.93
C TRP A 236 16.67 8.57 -29.43
N GLU A 237 17.16 9.54 -30.22
CA GLU A 237 17.37 9.40 -31.66
C GLU A 237 18.61 8.55 -32.00
N ASN A 238 19.67 8.67 -31.22
CA ASN A 238 20.92 7.91 -31.40
C ASN A 238 20.81 6.43 -30.99
N GLY A 239 19.68 6.01 -30.40
CA GLY A 239 19.35 4.61 -30.09
C GLY A 239 18.41 3.94 -31.10
N ARG A 240 17.78 4.70 -32.01
CA ARG A 240 16.76 4.16 -32.94
C ARG A 240 17.31 3.30 -34.07
N SER A 241 18.64 3.22 -34.25
CA SER A 241 19.28 2.27 -35.16
C SER A 241 19.63 0.91 -34.52
N ALA A 242 19.30 0.69 -33.24
CA ALA A 242 19.37 -0.64 -32.60
C ALA A 242 18.16 -0.98 -31.71
N ALA A 243 17.28 -0.02 -31.39
CA ALA A 243 16.14 -0.20 -30.47
C ALA A 243 14.75 -0.09 -31.14
N ALA A 244 14.64 -0.32 -32.45
CA ALA A 244 13.35 -0.42 -33.15
C ALA A 244 12.74 -1.85 -33.13
N ALA A 245 13.36 -2.79 -32.41
CA ALA A 245 12.81 -4.14 -32.18
C ALA A 245 12.62 -4.51 -30.69
N GLU A 246 13.05 -3.67 -29.75
CA GLU A 246 12.91 -3.95 -28.30
C GLU A 246 12.53 -2.68 -27.55
N HIS A 247 11.30 -2.19 -27.74
CA HIS A 247 10.50 -1.49 -26.72
C HIS A 247 9.04 -1.44 -27.19
N ALA A 248 8.48 -2.63 -27.39
CA ALA A 248 7.06 -2.88 -27.19
C ALA A 248 6.98 -4.06 -26.21
N GLY A 249 6.95 -3.76 -24.91
CA GLY A 249 6.74 -4.74 -23.86
C GLY A 249 7.81 -4.75 -22.77
N HIS A 250 7.52 -4.12 -21.63
CA HIS A 250 8.00 -4.62 -20.34
C HIS A 250 6.93 -5.55 -19.78
N GLY A 251 6.80 -6.72 -20.40
CA GLY A 251 6.20 -7.90 -19.80
C GLY A 251 7.31 -8.68 -19.08
N ALA A 252 7.07 -9.02 -17.82
CA ALA A 252 7.96 -9.86 -17.03
C ALA A 252 8.18 -11.23 -17.70
N ALA A 253 9.43 -11.63 -17.89
CA ALA A 253 9.79 -13.00 -18.24
C ALA A 253 9.76 -13.88 -16.99
N HIS A 254 9.12 -15.04 -17.06
CA HIS A 254 9.81 -16.34 -16.95
C HIS A 254 8.84 -17.53 -17.18
N GLN A 255 9.15 -18.26 -18.26
CA GLN A 255 9.12 -19.73 -18.43
C GLN A 255 7.81 -20.50 -18.17
N ALA A 256 7.20 -20.95 -19.27
CA ALA A 256 6.35 -22.15 -19.31
C ALA A 256 7.00 -23.21 -20.20
N PRO A 257 6.93 -24.52 -19.84
CA PRO A 257 7.46 -25.59 -20.66
C PRO A 257 6.51 -25.99 -21.79
N SER A 258 7.12 -26.37 -22.90
CA SER A 258 6.57 -26.92 -24.13
C SER A 258 5.67 -28.14 -23.91
N ALA A 259 4.55 -28.25 -24.64
CA ALA A 259 4.28 -29.39 -25.53
C ALA A 259 2.94 -29.30 -26.29
N HIS A 260 3.01 -29.79 -27.54
CA HIS A 260 1.96 -30.31 -28.44
C HIS A 260 1.15 -29.36 -29.35
N ALA A 261 1.60 -29.38 -30.60
CA ALA A 261 0.88 -29.04 -31.82
C ALA A 261 -0.22 -30.08 -32.15
N GLY A 262 -1.29 -29.60 -32.79
CA GLY A 262 -2.33 -30.43 -33.41
C GLY A 262 -3.32 -29.55 -34.17
N HIS A 263 -3.15 -29.47 -35.49
CA HIS A 263 -3.93 -28.68 -36.44
C HIS A 263 -5.41 -29.11 -36.54
N GLY A 264 -6.28 -28.13 -36.82
CA GLY A 264 -7.61 -28.34 -37.39
C GLY A 264 -8.09 -27.09 -38.12
N THR A 265 -8.30 -27.21 -39.43
CA THR A 265 -8.62 -26.14 -40.38
C THR A 265 -10.13 -25.92 -40.55
N GLY A 266 -10.53 -24.68 -40.87
CA GLY A 266 -11.72 -24.38 -41.67
C GLY A 266 -12.92 -23.76 -40.94
N HIS A 267 -13.17 -22.46 -41.15
CA HIS A 267 -14.14 -21.97 -42.15
C HIS A 267 -14.33 -20.45 -42.07
N ALA A 268 -14.47 -19.85 -43.26
CA ALA A 268 -14.67 -18.43 -43.55
C ALA A 268 -16.18 -18.04 -43.44
N PRO A 269 -16.52 -16.73 -43.51
CA PRO A 269 -17.71 -16.13 -42.87
C PRO A 269 -18.88 -15.87 -43.84
N SER A 270 -20.10 -15.65 -43.30
CA SER A 270 -21.26 -15.00 -43.98
C SER A 270 -22.49 -14.86 -43.04
N PRO A 271 -23.54 -14.05 -43.34
CA PRO A 271 -23.68 -12.67 -42.87
C PRO A 271 -25.02 -12.36 -42.16
N ALA A 272 -25.12 -11.11 -41.68
CA ALA A 272 -26.27 -10.36 -41.15
C ALA A 272 -27.68 -10.98 -41.19
N GLN A 273 -28.36 -10.97 -40.03
CA GLN A 273 -29.81 -10.85 -39.95
C GLN A 273 -30.24 -9.94 -38.80
N ALA A 274 -31.17 -9.06 -39.14
CA ALA A 274 -31.72 -7.96 -38.36
C ALA A 274 -32.76 -8.42 -37.31
N GLY A 275 -33.07 -7.50 -36.40
CA GLY A 275 -34.36 -7.44 -35.70
C GLY A 275 -34.33 -7.93 -34.25
N ALA A 276 -33.90 -7.07 -33.32
CA ALA A 276 -34.23 -7.25 -31.91
C ALA A 276 -35.63 -6.64 -31.63
N PRO A 277 -36.58 -7.39 -31.05
CA PRO A 277 -37.90 -6.87 -30.73
C PRO A 277 -37.86 -5.92 -29.52
N GLN A 278 -38.77 -4.95 -29.54
CA GLN A 278 -39.09 -4.10 -28.40
C GLN A 278 -39.44 -4.95 -27.18
N THR A 279 -38.67 -4.84 -26.10
CA THR A 279 -39.08 -5.31 -24.78
C THR A 279 -39.62 -4.14 -23.97
N SER A 280 -40.84 -4.35 -23.51
CA SER A 280 -41.71 -3.50 -22.71
C SER A 280 -41.09 -2.96 -21.40
N GLY A 281 -41.26 -1.66 -21.18
CA GLY A 281 -41.71 -1.05 -19.92
C GLY A 281 -41.13 -1.56 -18.59
N ALA A 282 -40.00 -0.98 -18.17
CA ALA A 282 -39.71 -0.70 -16.78
C ALA A 282 -38.91 0.61 -16.72
N GLY A 283 -39.56 1.70 -16.30
CA GLY A 283 -38.93 3.00 -16.17
C GLY A 283 -37.84 3.02 -15.09
N PRO A 284 -36.89 3.97 -15.14
CA PRO A 284 -35.88 4.12 -14.11
C PRO A 284 -36.53 4.66 -12.82
N SER A 285 -36.82 3.78 -11.87
CA SER A 285 -37.05 4.20 -10.48
C SER A 285 -35.69 4.52 -9.85
N TYR A 286 -35.24 5.77 -10.04
CA TYR A 286 -34.14 6.34 -9.29
C TYR A 286 -34.50 6.36 -7.80
N ASN A 287 -33.58 5.86 -6.96
CA ASN A 287 -33.69 5.87 -5.51
C ASN A 287 -33.85 7.30 -5.00
N VAL A 288 -35.09 7.67 -4.68
CA VAL A 288 -35.45 8.93 -4.03
C VAL A 288 -35.17 8.78 -2.52
N GLY A 289 -34.32 9.66 -1.97
CA GLY A 289 -34.32 9.98 -0.54
C GLY A 289 -33.29 9.27 0.35
N HIS A 290 -32.01 9.63 0.22
CA HIS A 290 -31.08 9.58 1.36
C HIS A 290 -30.39 10.95 1.49
N GLY A 291 -30.80 11.71 2.52
CA GLY A 291 -30.17 12.97 2.90
C GLY A 291 -28.67 12.81 3.26
N PRO A 292 -27.93 13.90 3.41
CA PRO A 292 -26.48 13.84 3.57
C PRO A 292 -26.10 13.10 4.87
N LEU A 293 -25.39 11.98 4.73
CA LEU A 293 -24.70 11.32 5.84
C LEU A 293 -23.57 12.25 6.31
N LYS A 294 -23.54 12.55 7.61
CA LYS A 294 -22.50 13.40 8.22
C LYS A 294 -21.13 12.70 8.08
N ALA A 295 -20.10 13.47 7.75
CA ALA A 295 -18.72 12.97 7.77
C ALA A 295 -18.39 12.45 9.17
N ALA A 296 -17.88 11.21 9.26
CA ALA A 296 -17.62 10.61 10.55
C ALA A 296 -16.35 11.19 11.20
N PRO A 297 -16.37 11.46 12.51
CA PRO A 297 -15.14 11.77 13.24
C PRO A 297 -14.21 10.54 13.27
N PRO A 298 -12.90 10.72 13.53
CA PRO A 298 -11.95 9.61 13.63
C PRO A 298 -12.46 8.61 14.67
N ALA A 299 -12.81 7.40 14.22
CA ALA A 299 -13.29 6.37 15.12
C ALA A 299 -12.14 5.80 15.94
N LEU A 300 -12.34 5.71 17.26
CA LEU A 300 -11.50 4.90 18.12
C LEU A 300 -11.47 3.46 17.55
N PRO A 301 -10.27 2.85 17.34
CA PRO A 301 -10.16 1.47 16.92
C PRO A 301 -11.08 0.57 17.74
N TRP A 302 -11.73 -0.42 17.11
CA TRP A 302 -12.60 -1.39 17.81
C TRP A 302 -11.88 -2.02 19.03
N ALA A 303 -10.57 -2.24 18.92
CA ALA A 303 -9.72 -2.70 20.01
C ALA A 303 -9.65 -1.75 21.23
N LEU A 304 -9.87 -0.44 21.11
CA LEU A 304 -9.95 0.48 22.27
C LEU A 304 -11.30 0.39 22.99
N LYS A 305 -12.39 0.15 22.25
CA LYS A 305 -13.70 -0.17 22.85
C LYS A 305 -13.67 -1.54 23.56
N VAL A 306 -12.90 -2.52 23.06
CA VAL A 306 -12.71 -3.84 23.72
C VAL A 306 -11.62 -3.81 24.80
N ARG A 307 -10.56 -2.98 24.69
CA ARG A 307 -9.49 -2.88 25.70
C ARG A 307 -9.92 -2.18 26.98
N GLN A 308 -11.02 -1.43 26.97
CA GLN A 308 -11.70 -1.05 28.22
C GLN A 308 -12.26 -2.27 28.98
N ALA A 309 -12.29 -3.46 28.37
CA ALA A 309 -12.80 -4.70 28.96
C ALA A 309 -11.77 -5.85 29.09
N GLY A 310 -10.47 -5.66 28.82
CA GLY A 310 -9.50 -6.75 29.08
C GLY A 310 -8.07 -6.48 28.65
N ARG A 311 -7.13 -6.59 29.60
CA ARG A 311 -5.67 -6.53 29.38
C ARG A 311 -5.08 -7.95 29.42
N ALA A 312 -4.34 -8.34 28.37
CA ALA A 312 -3.26 -9.33 28.47
C ALA A 312 -2.22 -9.10 27.35
N GLY A 313 -0.96 -9.36 27.67
CA GLY A 313 0.23 -8.89 26.96
C GLY A 313 0.56 -9.59 25.63
N PHE A 314 1.44 -8.95 24.87
CA PHE A 314 1.99 -9.46 23.60
C PHE A 314 3.47 -9.86 23.79
N GLN A 315 3.80 -11.10 23.44
CA GLN A 315 5.16 -11.55 23.14
C GLN A 315 5.40 -11.43 21.62
N ALA A 316 6.68 -11.54 21.22
CA ALA A 316 7.27 -11.22 19.90
C ALA A 316 6.37 -11.46 18.67
N ALA A 317 6.40 -10.49 17.74
CA ALA A 317 5.58 -10.46 16.53
C ALA A 317 5.86 -11.66 15.62
N GLY A 318 4.82 -12.47 15.48
CA GLY A 318 4.55 -13.43 14.43
C GLY A 318 3.02 -13.45 14.23
N ASP A 319 2.55 -13.96 13.11
CA ASP A 319 1.10 -14.06 12.85
C ASP A 319 0.38 -14.83 13.98
N THR A 320 -0.71 -14.26 14.50
CA THR A 320 -1.58 -14.89 15.50
C THR A 320 -3.02 -14.94 14.98
N PRO A 321 -3.94 -15.73 15.59
CA PRO A 321 -5.32 -15.79 15.11
C PRO A 321 -5.96 -14.40 15.00
N GLY A 322 -6.27 -14.00 13.76
CA GLY A 322 -6.80 -12.69 13.44
C GLY A 322 -5.87 -11.53 13.79
N GLN A 323 -4.56 -11.67 13.56
CA GLN A 323 -3.51 -10.63 13.42
C GLN A 323 -2.40 -11.13 12.49
N THR A 324 -2.07 -10.33 11.47
CA THR A 324 -0.84 -10.53 10.68
C THR A 324 0.16 -9.41 10.97
N ASP A 325 1.45 -9.76 10.97
CA ASP A 325 2.56 -8.82 11.07
C ASP A 325 3.25 -8.55 9.72
N GLY A 326 2.67 -9.05 8.63
CA GLY A 326 3.20 -8.88 7.27
C GLY A 326 4.46 -9.71 6.97
N SER A 327 4.99 -10.51 7.90
CA SER A 327 6.20 -11.30 7.65
C SER A 327 6.00 -12.42 6.64
N ARG A 328 4.75 -12.88 6.46
CA ARG A 328 4.36 -13.83 5.41
C ARG A 328 3.66 -13.07 4.29
N LYS A 329 4.12 -13.25 3.05
CA LYS A 329 3.30 -12.88 1.89
C LYS A 329 2.09 -13.82 1.86
N ALA A 330 0.90 -13.31 2.20
CA ALA A 330 -0.34 -14.09 2.25
C ALA A 330 -0.66 -14.67 0.87
N SER A 331 -0.74 -15.99 0.66
CA SER A 331 -1.06 -16.52 -0.69
C SER A 331 -2.26 -15.77 -1.29
N ALA A 332 -2.11 -15.26 -2.52
CA ALA A 332 -3.19 -14.57 -3.20
C ALA A 332 -4.45 -15.42 -3.11
N LEU A 333 -5.54 -14.83 -2.60
CA LEU A 333 -6.80 -15.54 -2.52
C LEU A 333 -7.21 -15.92 -3.94
N THR A 334 -7.25 -17.21 -4.23
CA THR A 334 -7.62 -17.68 -5.57
C THR A 334 -9.11 -17.47 -5.80
N PRO A 335 -9.53 -16.93 -6.95
CA PRO A 335 -10.94 -16.87 -7.31
C PRO A 335 -11.56 -18.27 -7.21
N ARG A 336 -12.79 -18.36 -6.71
CA ARG A 336 -13.49 -19.64 -6.75
C ARG A 336 -13.77 -20.03 -8.21
N ALA A 337 -13.58 -21.30 -8.52
CA ALA A 337 -13.87 -21.85 -9.85
C ALA A 337 -15.38 -21.93 -10.14
N ALA A 338 -16.21 -21.92 -9.11
CA ALA A 338 -17.66 -22.02 -9.23
C ALA A 338 -18.38 -21.13 -8.23
N ARG A 339 -19.58 -20.70 -8.65
CA ARG A 339 -20.54 -19.95 -7.82
C ARG A 339 -20.80 -20.69 -6.50
N PRO A 340 -20.92 -19.97 -5.37
CA PRO A 340 -21.19 -20.62 -4.09
C PRO A 340 -22.57 -21.29 -4.13
N THR A 341 -22.65 -22.50 -3.60
CA THR A 341 -23.89 -23.30 -3.47
C THR A 341 -24.31 -23.37 -2.00
N GLY A 342 -25.58 -23.69 -1.75
CA GLY A 342 -26.16 -23.73 -0.40
C GLY A 342 -26.82 -22.42 0.04
N THR A 343 -27.24 -22.32 1.30
CA THR A 343 -27.96 -21.15 1.81
C THR A 343 -27.00 -20.00 2.12
N PRO A 344 -27.20 -18.79 1.56
CA PRO A 344 -26.45 -17.60 1.94
C PRO A 344 -26.55 -17.33 3.45
N SER A 345 -25.43 -16.96 4.06
CA SER A 345 -25.38 -16.62 5.47
C SER A 345 -24.34 -15.53 5.74
N VAL A 346 -24.70 -14.59 6.61
CA VAL A 346 -23.81 -13.56 7.15
C VAL A 346 -23.45 -13.96 8.58
N PRO A 347 -22.36 -14.73 8.78
CA PRO A 347 -22.00 -15.22 10.10
C PRO A 347 -21.58 -14.08 11.03
N ASN A 348 -21.68 -14.33 12.34
CA ASN A 348 -21.19 -13.42 13.38
C ASN A 348 -19.66 -13.52 13.52
N VAL A 349 -18.95 -13.13 12.47
CA VAL A 349 -17.50 -12.97 12.42
C VAL A 349 -17.13 -11.52 12.11
N PRO A 350 -15.88 -11.11 12.41
CA PRO A 350 -15.36 -9.80 12.01
C PRO A 350 -15.63 -9.48 10.54
N LYS A 351 -16.03 -8.24 10.25
CA LYS A 351 -16.35 -7.72 8.92
C LYS A 351 -15.40 -6.57 8.54
N PRO A 352 -15.27 -6.23 7.25
CA PRO A 352 -14.56 -5.01 6.85
C PRO A 352 -15.24 -3.76 7.42
N ASP A 353 -14.52 -2.66 7.43
CA ASP A 353 -15.00 -1.33 7.82
C ASP A 353 -14.53 -0.33 6.76
N LEU A 354 -15.36 -0.09 5.76
CA LEU A 354 -15.05 0.78 4.64
C LEU A 354 -15.24 2.23 5.07
N ARG A 355 -14.20 3.02 4.82
CA ARG A 355 -14.20 4.44 5.13
C ARG A 355 -13.71 5.20 3.92
N SER A 356 -14.31 6.35 3.66
CA SER A 356 -13.85 7.23 2.60
C SER A 356 -12.80 8.19 3.13
N LEU A 357 -11.80 8.53 2.31
CA LEU A 357 -10.92 9.67 2.56
C LEU A 357 -11.49 10.94 1.91
N PRO A 358 -11.16 12.14 2.41
CA PRO A 358 -11.47 13.37 1.69
C PRO A 358 -10.84 13.35 0.29
N ALA A 359 -11.53 13.87 -0.71
CA ALA A 359 -11.00 13.99 -2.07
C ALA A 359 -9.74 14.90 -2.14
N TYR A 360 -8.84 14.61 -3.06
CA TYR A 360 -7.58 15.34 -3.31
C TYR A 360 -7.24 15.36 -4.80
N GLY A 361 -6.13 15.98 -5.20
CA GLY A 361 -5.79 16.16 -6.61
C GLY A 361 -6.88 16.93 -7.39
N ILE A 362 -7.55 17.86 -6.73
CA ILE A 362 -8.73 18.54 -7.30
C ILE A 362 -8.28 19.65 -8.23
N THR A 363 -8.72 19.56 -9.47
CA THR A 363 -8.42 20.54 -10.52
C THR A 363 -9.63 20.77 -11.39
N ILE A 364 -9.59 21.85 -12.17
CA ILE A 364 -10.53 22.05 -13.28
C ILE A 364 -9.89 21.50 -14.54
N SER A 365 -10.68 20.72 -15.27
CA SER A 365 -10.34 20.09 -16.53
C SER A 365 -11.36 20.51 -17.57
N ASP A 366 -10.94 20.61 -18.83
CA ASP A 366 -11.84 20.72 -19.98
C ASP A 366 -12.52 19.37 -20.30
N GLY A 367 -12.18 18.31 -19.56
CA GLY A 367 -12.70 16.95 -19.72
C GLY A 367 -12.04 16.17 -20.87
N GLY A 368 -10.94 16.69 -21.42
CA GLY A 368 -10.14 15.99 -22.41
C GLY A 368 -10.87 15.73 -23.74
N PRO A 369 -10.35 14.82 -24.58
CA PRO A 369 -10.83 14.62 -25.95
C PRO A 369 -12.28 14.16 -26.07
N GLN A 370 -12.88 13.61 -25.00
CA GLN A 370 -14.25 13.12 -25.00
C GLN A 370 -15.28 14.15 -24.50
N ALA A 371 -14.83 15.34 -24.07
CA ALA A 371 -15.71 16.38 -23.57
C ALA A 371 -16.36 17.20 -24.68
N ALA A 372 -17.57 17.71 -24.39
CA ALA A 372 -18.20 18.72 -25.22
C ALA A 372 -17.42 20.06 -25.12
N PRO A 373 -17.19 20.77 -26.22
CA PRO A 373 -16.50 22.07 -26.19
C PRO A 373 -17.18 23.07 -25.24
N GLY A 374 -16.36 23.83 -24.50
CA GLY A 374 -16.85 24.88 -23.60
C GLY A 374 -17.41 24.40 -22.26
N LYS A 375 -17.21 23.12 -21.91
CA LYS A 375 -17.55 22.57 -20.60
C LYS A 375 -16.38 22.62 -19.64
N ASP A 376 -16.68 22.82 -18.36
CA ASP A 376 -15.72 22.74 -17.27
C ASP A 376 -16.08 21.59 -16.33
N TYR A 377 -15.10 20.74 -16.05
CA TYR A 377 -15.26 19.59 -15.17
C TYR A 377 -14.39 19.74 -13.93
N LEU A 378 -14.97 19.47 -12.76
CA LEU A 378 -14.22 19.37 -11.52
C LEU A 378 -13.70 17.95 -11.37
N ALA A 379 -12.43 17.76 -11.70
CA ALA A 379 -11.72 16.50 -11.54
C ALA A 379 -11.18 16.34 -10.12
N PHE A 380 -11.08 15.10 -9.63
CA PHE A 380 -10.62 14.78 -8.27
C PHE A 380 -10.20 13.32 -8.15
N SER A 381 -9.32 13.00 -7.19
CA SER A 381 -9.08 11.65 -6.72
C SER A 381 -9.94 11.32 -5.52
N ALA A 382 -10.47 10.10 -5.47
CA ALA A 382 -11.27 9.57 -4.38
C ALA A 382 -10.69 8.23 -3.91
N ASN A 383 -10.79 7.98 -2.60
CA ASN A 383 -10.28 6.76 -1.98
C ASN A 383 -11.30 6.19 -0.98
N VAL A 384 -11.51 4.88 -1.07
CA VAL A 384 -12.20 4.08 -0.05
C VAL A 384 -11.22 3.07 0.50
N TRP A 385 -11.10 2.97 1.83
CA TRP A 385 -10.15 2.07 2.49
C TRP A 385 -10.81 1.20 3.54
N ASN A 386 -10.22 0.04 3.79
CA ASN A 386 -10.71 -0.92 4.77
C ASN A 386 -9.97 -0.76 6.10
N ALA A 387 -10.63 -0.16 7.09
CA ALA A 387 -10.10 -0.01 8.45
C ALA A 387 -10.08 -1.31 9.27
N GLY A 388 -10.53 -2.42 8.67
CA GLY A 388 -10.58 -3.74 9.26
C GLY A 388 -11.72 -3.91 10.26
N PRO A 389 -11.68 -4.95 11.09
CA PRO A 389 -10.58 -5.89 11.30
C PRO A 389 -10.50 -7.07 10.31
N ALA A 390 -11.36 -7.14 9.30
CA ALA A 390 -11.34 -8.21 8.28
C ALA A 390 -11.19 -7.64 6.87
N GLN A 391 -10.55 -8.39 5.98
CA GLN A 391 -10.51 -8.11 4.54
C GLN A 391 -11.92 -8.10 3.93
N LEU A 392 -12.13 -7.27 2.91
CA LEU A 392 -13.28 -7.38 2.03
C LEU A 392 -12.91 -8.32 0.89
N VAL A 393 -13.68 -9.39 0.69
CA VAL A 393 -13.48 -10.37 -0.39
C VAL A 393 -14.78 -10.52 -1.17
N VAL A 394 -14.76 -10.22 -2.46
CA VAL A 394 -15.91 -10.32 -3.36
C VAL A 394 -15.53 -11.15 -4.59
N ASP A 395 -16.33 -12.18 -4.91
CA ASP A 395 -16.20 -12.87 -6.20
C ASP A 395 -17.37 -12.52 -7.11
N GLY A 396 -17.04 -12.27 -8.39
CA GLY A 396 -17.99 -12.23 -9.49
C GLY A 396 -18.03 -13.57 -10.23
N PHE A 397 -19.22 -14.00 -10.65
CA PHE A 397 -19.40 -15.14 -11.56
C PHE A 397 -20.27 -14.75 -12.75
N ARG A 398 -19.71 -14.91 -13.96
CA ARG A 398 -20.41 -14.63 -15.22
C ARG A 398 -21.09 -15.88 -15.76
N SER A 399 -22.40 -15.83 -15.96
CA SER A 399 -23.11 -16.87 -16.72
C SER A 399 -22.84 -16.70 -18.22
N PRO A 400 -22.84 -17.79 -19.02
CA PRO A 400 -22.66 -17.70 -20.46
C PRO A 400 -23.62 -16.69 -21.11
N GLY A 401 -23.08 -15.81 -21.96
CA GLY A 401 -23.85 -14.79 -22.69
C GLY A 401 -24.30 -13.58 -21.87
N LYS A 402 -23.98 -13.48 -20.58
CA LYS A 402 -24.31 -12.32 -19.75
C LYS A 402 -23.20 -11.26 -19.77
N ALA A 403 -23.59 -9.99 -19.88
CA ALA A 403 -22.68 -8.85 -19.82
C ALA A 403 -22.18 -8.54 -18.40
N LYS A 404 -22.94 -8.92 -17.36
CA LYS A 404 -22.60 -8.69 -15.94
C LYS A 404 -22.31 -10.00 -15.21
N MET A 405 -21.50 -9.93 -14.17
CA MET A 405 -21.30 -11.00 -13.20
C MET A 405 -22.25 -10.83 -12.02
N ASP A 406 -22.72 -11.95 -11.44
CA ASP A 406 -23.34 -11.92 -10.11
C ASP A 406 -22.23 -11.90 -9.05
N ALA A 407 -22.31 -10.99 -8.09
CA ALA A 407 -21.26 -10.78 -7.09
C ALA A 407 -21.66 -11.30 -5.69
N TYR A 408 -20.69 -11.89 -5.00
CA TYR A 408 -20.87 -12.50 -3.67
C TYR A 408 -19.76 -12.05 -2.73
N GLN A 409 -20.12 -11.56 -1.55
CA GLN A 409 -19.17 -11.28 -0.48
C GLN A 409 -18.92 -12.56 0.33
N TYR A 410 -17.66 -12.82 0.66
CA TYR A 410 -17.23 -13.97 1.46
C TYR A 410 -16.77 -13.58 2.85
N PHE A 411 -17.04 -14.44 3.83
CA PHE A 411 -16.68 -14.23 5.23
C PHE A 411 -15.75 -15.34 5.72
N TYR A 412 -14.72 -14.94 6.45
CA TYR A 412 -13.67 -15.85 6.93
C TYR A 412 -13.55 -15.75 8.46
N ASP A 413 -13.20 -16.87 9.10
CA ASP A 413 -12.86 -16.90 10.51
C ASP A 413 -11.40 -16.45 10.75
N ALA A 414 -11.01 -16.39 12.02
CA ALA A 414 -9.66 -15.98 12.42
C ALA A 414 -8.53 -16.91 11.95
N LYS A 415 -8.86 -18.11 11.45
CA LYS A 415 -7.93 -19.09 10.87
C LYS A 415 -7.90 -19.02 9.33
N GLY A 416 -8.64 -18.08 8.73
CA GLY A 416 -8.76 -17.95 7.28
C GLY A 416 -9.67 -19.00 6.65
N LYS A 417 -10.48 -19.73 7.43
CA LYS A 417 -11.48 -20.64 6.87
C LYS A 417 -12.71 -19.83 6.47
N GLN A 418 -13.19 -20.01 5.25
CA GLN A 418 -14.47 -19.46 4.84
C GLN A 418 -15.61 -20.06 5.67
N VAL A 419 -16.43 -19.21 6.27
CA VAL A 419 -17.53 -19.60 7.16
C VAL A 419 -18.90 -19.06 6.72
N GLY A 420 -18.94 -18.27 5.65
CA GLY A 420 -20.20 -17.80 5.08
C GLY A 420 -19.99 -17.03 3.79
N TYR A 421 -21.10 -16.69 3.14
CA TYR A 421 -21.14 -15.82 1.98
C TYR A 421 -22.53 -15.20 1.82
N THR A 422 -22.62 -14.07 1.12
CA THR A 422 -23.92 -13.45 0.79
C THR A 422 -23.88 -12.79 -0.60
N PRO A 423 -24.96 -12.87 -1.40
CA PRO A 423 -25.08 -12.07 -2.61
C PRO A 423 -24.96 -10.58 -2.29
N THR A 424 -24.14 -9.85 -3.04
CA THR A 424 -23.82 -8.46 -2.72
C THR A 424 -23.91 -7.49 -3.90
N GLY A 425 -24.34 -7.93 -5.08
CA GLY A 425 -24.55 -7.04 -6.23
C GLY A 425 -24.09 -7.69 -7.53
N THR A 426 -23.52 -6.88 -8.42
CA THR A 426 -23.00 -7.32 -9.71
C THR A 426 -21.58 -6.80 -9.96
N MET A 427 -20.91 -7.36 -10.97
CA MET A 427 -19.74 -6.72 -11.59
C MET A 427 -20.00 -6.45 -13.05
N GLU A 428 -19.44 -5.36 -13.58
CA GLU A 428 -19.56 -4.98 -14.99
C GLU A 428 -18.19 -4.73 -15.62
N TRP A 429 -18.08 -5.02 -16.91
CA TRP A 429 -16.86 -4.81 -17.68
C TRP A 429 -16.79 -3.36 -18.14
N ASP A 430 -15.65 -2.70 -17.90
CA ASP A 430 -15.38 -1.37 -18.44
C ASP A 430 -14.42 -1.49 -19.64
N PRO A 431 -14.87 -1.23 -20.89
CA PRO A 431 -14.03 -1.38 -22.07
C PRO A 431 -13.14 -0.14 -22.35
N ARG A 432 -13.21 0.91 -21.51
CA ARG A 432 -12.50 2.16 -21.77
C ARG A 432 -10.98 1.99 -21.59
N PRO A 433 -10.14 2.56 -22.48
CA PRO A 433 -8.68 2.53 -22.32
C PRO A 433 -8.27 3.03 -20.92
N GLY A 434 -7.38 2.28 -20.25
CA GLY A 434 -6.98 2.56 -18.86
C GLY A 434 -7.90 1.97 -17.78
N HIS A 435 -9.08 1.46 -18.15
CA HIS A 435 -10.05 0.84 -17.24
C HIS A 435 -10.50 -0.55 -17.72
N VAL A 436 -9.67 -1.25 -18.49
CA VAL A 436 -9.98 -2.51 -19.19
C VAL A 436 -9.99 -3.70 -18.21
N HIS A 437 -10.92 -3.68 -17.25
CA HIS A 437 -11.11 -4.67 -16.18
C HIS A 437 -12.55 -4.72 -15.67
N TRP A 438 -12.89 -5.70 -14.84
CA TRP A 438 -14.21 -5.77 -14.18
C TRP A 438 -14.31 -4.81 -13.00
N HIS A 439 -15.51 -4.26 -12.78
CA HIS A 439 -15.83 -3.34 -11.69
C HIS A 439 -16.99 -3.88 -10.86
N PHE A 440 -16.81 -4.00 -9.54
CA PHE A 440 -17.92 -4.15 -8.62
C PHE A 440 -18.84 -2.93 -8.64
N THR A 441 -20.11 -3.15 -8.98
CA THR A 441 -21.13 -2.10 -9.01
C THR A 441 -21.50 -1.69 -7.59
N ASP A 442 -21.77 -0.41 -7.36
CA ASP A 442 -22.25 0.14 -6.08
C ASP A 442 -21.19 0.07 -4.96
N PHE A 443 -19.90 0.17 -5.31
CA PHE A 443 -18.81 0.26 -4.33
C PHE A 443 -18.73 1.66 -3.70
N ALA A 444 -18.83 2.70 -4.51
CA ALA A 444 -18.75 4.08 -4.07
C ALA A 444 -19.68 4.98 -4.91
N SER A 445 -20.09 6.11 -4.34
CA SER A 445 -20.82 7.16 -5.04
C SER A 445 -20.20 8.51 -4.73
N TYR A 446 -20.10 9.36 -5.75
CA TYR A 446 -19.55 10.71 -5.62
C TYR A 446 -20.60 11.76 -5.91
N ARG A 447 -20.66 12.76 -5.03
CA ARG A 447 -21.64 13.85 -5.14
C ARG A 447 -20.96 15.18 -4.90
N LEU A 448 -21.31 16.19 -5.69
CA LEU A 448 -21.01 17.57 -5.36
C LEU A 448 -22.22 18.14 -4.62
N LEU A 449 -22.01 18.56 -3.38
CA LEU A 449 -23.03 19.13 -2.52
C LEU A 449 -22.86 20.65 -2.44
N LYS A 450 -23.97 21.38 -2.36
CA LYS A 450 -23.99 22.82 -2.08
C LYS A 450 -23.57 23.09 -0.62
N ALA A 451 -23.45 24.37 -0.28
CA ALA A 451 -23.15 24.81 1.10
C ALA A 451 -24.16 24.29 2.15
N ASP A 452 -25.43 24.12 1.77
CA ASP A 452 -26.49 23.54 2.61
C ASP A 452 -26.51 22.00 2.60
N GLN A 453 -25.47 21.37 2.03
CA GLN A 453 -25.30 19.92 1.86
C GLN A 453 -26.37 19.23 1.01
N LYS A 454 -27.19 19.99 0.26
CA LYS A 454 -28.05 19.41 -0.77
C LYS A 454 -27.24 19.07 -2.01
N GLU A 455 -27.58 17.96 -2.65
CA GLU A 455 -26.95 17.51 -3.90
C GLU A 455 -27.10 18.59 -4.99
N ALA A 456 -25.98 18.92 -5.63
CA ALA A 456 -25.91 19.77 -6.83
C ALA A 456 -25.72 18.91 -8.07
N VAL A 457 -24.71 18.03 -8.02
CA VAL A 457 -24.32 17.15 -9.12
C VAL A 457 -23.98 15.77 -8.55
N ARG A 458 -24.32 14.72 -9.28
CA ARG A 458 -23.93 13.35 -8.99
C ARG A 458 -23.04 12.83 -10.12
N SER A 459 -21.95 12.17 -9.75
CA SER A 459 -21.08 11.49 -10.71
C SER A 459 -21.79 10.24 -11.23
N GLY A 460 -21.60 9.91 -12.51
CA GLY A 460 -22.06 8.66 -13.11
C GLY A 460 -21.17 7.46 -12.77
N LYS A 461 -20.02 7.67 -12.09
CA LYS A 461 -19.12 6.60 -11.66
C LYS A 461 -19.62 5.96 -10.38
N GLU A 462 -20.18 4.75 -10.50
CA GLU A 462 -20.71 3.96 -9.37
C GLU A 462 -20.11 2.54 -9.30
N ALA A 463 -19.29 2.13 -10.27
CA ALA A 463 -18.65 0.82 -10.32
C ALA A 463 -17.11 0.94 -10.34
N PHE A 464 -16.43 0.11 -9.55
CA PHE A 464 -14.98 0.17 -9.30
C PHE A 464 -14.37 -1.21 -9.12
N CYS A 465 -13.12 -1.40 -9.53
CA CYS A 465 -12.32 -2.60 -9.25
C CYS A 465 -11.69 -2.46 -7.86
N LEU A 466 -11.90 -3.42 -6.95
CA LEU A 466 -11.29 -3.37 -5.61
C LEU A 466 -9.83 -3.82 -5.66
N ALA A 467 -8.90 -2.86 -5.54
CA ALA A 467 -7.46 -3.12 -5.49
C ALA A 467 -6.79 -2.41 -4.31
N ASN A 468 -5.65 -2.96 -3.88
CA ASN A 468 -4.86 -2.42 -2.77
C ASN A 468 -3.87 -1.36 -3.28
N THR A 469 -4.38 -0.24 -3.79
CA THR A 469 -3.56 0.80 -4.44
C THR A 469 -2.77 1.65 -3.46
N ASP A 470 -3.30 1.87 -2.25
CA ASP A 470 -2.73 2.79 -1.26
C ASP A 470 -2.59 2.15 0.12
N ALA A 471 -1.47 2.40 0.79
CA ALA A 471 -1.31 2.16 2.22
C ALA A 471 -1.92 3.33 3.02
N VAL A 472 -3.12 3.15 3.57
CA VAL A 472 -3.84 4.19 4.30
C VAL A 472 -3.55 4.15 5.79
N ASP A 473 -3.68 2.99 6.43
CA ASP A 473 -3.29 2.82 7.83
C ASP A 473 -2.77 1.40 8.10
N TYR A 474 -1.46 1.22 7.97
CA TYR A 474 -0.82 -0.06 8.28
C TYR A 474 -0.52 -0.25 9.77
N THR A 475 -0.98 0.66 10.63
CA THR A 475 -0.86 0.52 12.08
C THR A 475 -2.12 -0.04 12.75
N VAL A 476 -3.22 -0.16 11.99
CA VAL A 476 -4.42 -0.83 12.50
C VAL A 476 -4.15 -2.32 12.71
N LYS A 477 -4.93 -2.89 13.63
CA LYS A 477 -4.88 -4.32 13.90
C LYS A 477 -5.25 -5.10 12.63
N ASN A 478 -4.42 -6.06 12.26
CA ASN A 478 -4.59 -6.97 11.10
C ASN A 478 -4.24 -6.37 9.76
N ALA A 479 -3.63 -5.17 9.73
CA ALA A 479 -3.17 -4.61 8.49
C ALA A 479 -2.23 -5.58 7.76
N ASN A 480 -2.50 -5.84 6.49
CA ASN A 480 -1.62 -6.62 5.65
C ASN A 480 -0.56 -5.68 5.07
N TRP A 481 0.71 -5.82 5.48
CA TRP A 481 1.80 -4.97 4.98
C TRP A 481 2.31 -5.40 3.60
N HIS A 482 1.87 -6.57 3.13
CA HIS A 482 2.16 -7.12 1.80
C HIS A 482 0.85 -7.56 1.13
N PRO A 483 -0.06 -6.62 0.83
CA PRO A 483 -1.27 -6.96 0.11
C PRO A 483 -0.93 -7.48 -1.28
N TYR A 484 -1.78 -8.39 -1.75
CA TYR A 484 -1.76 -8.84 -3.14
C TYR A 484 -2.72 -7.99 -3.96
N ASN A 485 -2.74 -8.16 -5.28
CA ASN A 485 -3.64 -7.42 -6.16
C ASN A 485 -3.52 -5.89 -5.98
N THR A 486 -2.28 -5.40 -5.86
CA THR A 486 -1.94 -3.97 -5.76
C THR A 486 -1.94 -3.27 -7.11
N ASP A 487 -2.07 -4.02 -8.20
CA ASP A 487 -2.11 -3.53 -9.57
C ASP A 487 -3.49 -3.78 -10.20
N LEU A 488 -4.13 -2.69 -10.63
CA LEU A 488 -5.43 -2.68 -11.29
C LEU A 488 -5.46 -3.49 -12.59
N SER A 489 -4.32 -3.69 -13.25
CA SER A 489 -4.26 -4.46 -14.50
C SER A 489 -4.39 -5.97 -14.29
N THR A 490 -4.06 -6.47 -13.09
CA THR A 490 -4.09 -7.89 -12.74
C THR A 490 -5.13 -8.24 -11.68
N ALA A 491 -5.55 -7.26 -10.87
CA ALA A 491 -6.48 -7.48 -9.75
C ALA A 491 -7.90 -7.89 -10.18
N CYS A 492 -8.38 -7.40 -11.32
CA CYS A 492 -9.81 -7.40 -11.64
C CYS A 492 -10.17 -8.10 -12.96
N GLY A 493 -9.32 -9.05 -13.38
CA GLY A 493 -9.57 -9.94 -14.50
C GLY A 493 -9.55 -9.26 -15.88
N GLN A 494 -9.88 -10.05 -16.91
CA GLN A 494 -9.92 -9.66 -18.32
C GLN A 494 -11.33 -9.84 -18.89
N GLU A 495 -11.58 -9.37 -20.12
CA GLU A 495 -12.93 -9.37 -20.70
C GLU A 495 -13.53 -10.78 -20.78
N ASN A 496 -12.68 -11.78 -21.04
CA ASN A 496 -13.08 -13.18 -21.14
C ASN A 496 -13.17 -13.90 -19.78
N SER A 497 -12.92 -13.23 -18.65
CA SER A 497 -13.03 -13.83 -17.32
C SER A 497 -14.45 -14.35 -17.06
N ILE A 498 -14.55 -15.59 -16.56
CA ILE A 498 -15.80 -16.21 -16.13
C ILE A 498 -16.01 -16.10 -14.61
N SER A 499 -14.92 -15.88 -13.88
CA SER A 499 -14.94 -15.47 -12.49
C SER A 499 -13.79 -14.50 -12.21
N VAL A 500 -14.02 -13.59 -11.27
CA VAL A 500 -13.05 -12.61 -10.78
C VAL A 500 -13.17 -12.56 -9.25
N ARG A 501 -12.04 -12.39 -8.56
CA ARG A 501 -12.03 -12.09 -7.13
C ARG A 501 -11.38 -10.73 -6.93
N GLU A 502 -12.10 -9.82 -6.30
CA GLU A 502 -11.61 -8.51 -5.91
C GLU A 502 -11.47 -8.47 -4.37
N VAL A 503 -10.35 -7.94 -3.88
CA VAL A 503 -9.99 -7.97 -2.45
C VAL A 503 -9.46 -6.61 -2.01
N LEU A 504 -10.07 -6.04 -0.97
CA LEU A 504 -9.54 -4.86 -0.27
C LEU A 504 -9.07 -5.27 1.13
N ASP A 505 -7.75 -5.35 1.29
CA ASP A 505 -7.06 -5.78 2.50
C ASP A 505 -7.18 -4.74 3.62
N VAL A 506 -7.01 -5.21 4.85
CA VAL A 506 -7.04 -4.34 6.03
C VAL A 506 -5.88 -3.34 5.97
N GLY A 507 -6.18 -2.07 6.22
CA GLY A 507 -5.22 -0.96 6.18
C GLY A 507 -4.97 -0.39 4.78
N SER A 508 -5.41 -1.09 3.73
CA SER A 508 -5.27 -0.68 2.34
C SER A 508 -6.48 0.14 1.88
N GLY A 509 -6.23 1.04 0.94
CA GLY A 509 -7.23 1.81 0.22
C GLY A 509 -7.15 1.61 -1.28
N ASP A 510 -8.26 1.97 -1.93
CA ASP A 510 -8.47 1.87 -3.36
C ASP A 510 -8.76 3.28 -3.90
N THR A 511 -7.79 3.83 -4.64
CA THR A 511 -7.81 5.20 -5.18
C THR A 511 -8.11 5.20 -6.66
N TYR A 512 -9.06 6.04 -7.05
CA TYR A 512 -9.31 6.38 -8.44
C TYR A 512 -9.31 7.88 -8.68
N THR A 513 -8.64 8.29 -9.75
CA THR A 513 -8.74 9.64 -10.30
C THR A 513 -9.96 9.74 -11.22
N GLN A 514 -10.77 10.77 -11.00
CA GLN A 514 -11.99 11.09 -11.75
C GLN A 514 -11.72 12.31 -12.62
N ASP A 515 -11.19 12.09 -13.82
CA ASP A 515 -10.78 13.12 -14.78
C ASP A 515 -11.72 13.21 -15.98
N LEU A 516 -12.26 12.07 -16.43
CA LEU A 516 -13.11 12.00 -17.61
C LEU A 516 -14.55 12.49 -17.37
N PRO A 517 -15.20 13.07 -18.40
CA PRO A 517 -16.63 13.38 -18.37
C PRO A 517 -17.49 12.19 -17.94
N GLY A 518 -18.43 12.44 -17.04
CA GLY A 518 -19.28 11.42 -16.41
C GLY A 518 -18.66 10.77 -15.16
N GLN A 519 -17.34 10.88 -14.96
CA GLN A 519 -16.66 10.52 -13.72
C GLN A 519 -16.45 11.75 -12.83
N SER A 520 -16.00 12.85 -13.44
CA SER A 520 -15.90 14.19 -12.85
C SER A 520 -17.27 14.90 -12.79
N PHE A 521 -17.35 16.02 -12.05
CA PHE A 521 -18.58 16.82 -11.98
C PHE A 521 -18.60 17.89 -13.08
N ASP A 522 -19.62 17.92 -13.94
CA ASP A 522 -19.87 19.09 -14.80
C ASP A 522 -20.25 20.27 -13.90
N ILE A 523 -19.40 21.30 -13.87
CA ILE A 523 -19.56 22.50 -13.05
C ILE A 523 -19.82 23.76 -13.89
N THR A 524 -20.06 23.60 -15.19
CA THR A 524 -20.13 24.69 -16.17
C THR A 524 -21.16 25.74 -15.76
N ASP A 525 -22.36 25.28 -15.40
CA ASP A 525 -23.52 26.12 -15.14
C ASP A 525 -23.78 26.32 -13.64
N LEU A 526 -22.88 25.83 -12.77
CA LEU A 526 -23.04 25.97 -11.33
C LEU A 526 -22.69 27.39 -10.87
N PRO A 527 -23.50 27.99 -9.97
CA PRO A 527 -23.16 29.26 -9.35
C PRO A 527 -21.77 29.27 -8.69
N ASN A 528 -21.17 30.46 -8.60
CA ASN A 528 -19.99 30.64 -7.75
C ASN A 528 -20.36 30.43 -6.29
N GLY A 529 -19.49 29.80 -5.51
CA GLY A 529 -19.75 29.58 -4.09
C GLY A 529 -19.01 28.39 -3.47
N THR A 530 -19.39 28.09 -2.23
CA THR A 530 -18.85 26.94 -1.50
C THR A 530 -19.62 25.68 -1.84
N TYR A 531 -18.87 24.62 -2.12
CA TYR A 531 -19.37 23.27 -2.35
C TYR A 531 -18.57 22.25 -1.55
N TYR A 532 -19.08 21.02 -1.47
CA TYR A 532 -18.41 19.89 -0.85
C TYR A 532 -18.45 18.69 -1.79
N ILE A 533 -17.28 18.13 -2.13
CA ILE A 533 -17.19 16.81 -2.75
C ILE A 533 -17.43 15.79 -1.66
N GLN A 534 -18.45 14.95 -1.82
CA GLN A 534 -18.74 13.80 -0.98
C GLN A 534 -18.23 12.54 -1.66
N VAL A 535 -17.39 11.80 -0.93
CA VAL A 535 -17.02 10.42 -1.22
C VAL A 535 -17.83 9.55 -0.25
N LEU A 536 -18.62 8.61 -0.79
CA LEU A 536 -19.47 7.72 -0.01
C LEU A 536 -19.23 6.27 -0.42
N ALA A 537 -18.71 5.46 0.50
CA ALA A 537 -18.54 4.02 0.31
C ALA A 537 -19.84 3.24 0.56
N ASN A 538 -20.03 2.11 -0.12
CA ASN A 538 -21.16 1.19 0.00
C ASN A 538 -22.54 1.91 0.10
N PRO A 539 -22.89 2.76 -0.88
CA PRO A 539 -24.02 3.67 -0.74
C PRO A 539 -25.37 2.96 -0.61
N ALA A 540 -25.59 1.80 -1.27
CA ALA A 540 -26.81 1.02 -1.06
C ALA A 540 -26.70 -0.05 0.05
N LYS A 541 -25.62 -0.04 0.85
CA LYS A 541 -25.44 -0.92 2.02
C LYS A 541 -25.51 -2.42 1.69
N ARG A 542 -25.09 -2.79 0.48
CA ARG A 542 -25.09 -4.19 0.01
C ARG A 542 -23.99 -4.98 0.69
N LEU A 543 -22.79 -4.41 0.72
CA LEU A 543 -21.63 -4.99 1.41
C LEU A 543 -21.89 -5.00 2.92
N LYS A 544 -21.52 -6.09 3.58
CA LYS A 544 -21.65 -6.27 5.02
C LYS A 544 -20.38 -5.79 5.70
N GLU A 545 -20.58 -4.80 6.55
CA GLU A 545 -19.52 -4.09 7.25
C GLU A 545 -19.72 -4.15 8.77
N THR A 546 -18.67 -3.83 9.52
CA THR A 546 -18.74 -3.68 10.96
C THR A 546 -19.47 -2.39 11.36
N ASN A 547 -19.39 -1.35 10.52
CA ASN A 547 -20.03 -0.06 10.70
C ASN A 547 -20.46 0.48 9.34
N LEU A 548 -21.67 1.04 9.25
CA LEU A 548 -22.21 1.63 8.01
C LEU A 548 -22.40 3.15 8.13
N ASP A 549 -22.08 3.73 9.28
CA ASP A 549 -22.33 5.14 9.61
C ASP A 549 -21.06 6.00 9.45
N ASN A 550 -19.95 5.40 8.99
CA ASN A 550 -18.64 6.05 8.82
C ASN A 550 -18.09 5.97 7.38
N ASN A 551 -18.97 5.69 6.42
CA ASN A 551 -18.61 5.50 5.03
C ASN A 551 -18.42 6.80 4.23
N SER A 552 -18.75 7.96 4.81
CA SER A 552 -18.76 9.25 4.10
C SER A 552 -17.64 10.19 4.54
N ALA A 553 -16.97 10.81 3.56
CA ALA A 553 -16.05 11.91 3.74
C ALA A 553 -16.43 13.12 2.87
N LEU A 554 -16.19 14.33 3.39
CA LEU A 554 -16.47 15.58 2.69
C LEU A 554 -15.19 16.39 2.47
N ARG A 555 -15.05 16.96 1.28
CA ARG A 555 -13.97 17.87 0.92
C ARG A 555 -14.52 19.20 0.45
N LYS A 556 -14.26 20.27 1.18
CA LYS A 556 -14.66 21.64 0.82
C LYS A 556 -13.89 22.12 -0.42
N VAL A 557 -14.61 22.72 -1.36
CA VAL A 557 -14.09 23.45 -2.52
C VAL A 557 -14.84 24.78 -2.68
N VAL A 558 -14.21 25.76 -3.29
CA VAL A 558 -14.84 27.04 -3.64
C VAL A 558 -14.75 27.23 -5.14
N LEU A 559 -15.89 27.25 -5.81
CA LEU A 559 -15.98 27.45 -7.25
C LEU A 559 -16.12 28.93 -7.59
N GLY A 560 -15.37 29.37 -8.60
CA GLY A 560 -15.35 30.73 -9.12
C GLY A 560 -15.29 30.75 -10.64
N GLY A 561 -15.05 31.95 -11.19
CA GLY A 561 -14.91 32.16 -12.63
C GLY A 561 -16.24 32.20 -13.38
N ALA A 562 -16.16 32.06 -14.70
CA ALA A 562 -17.28 32.08 -15.63
C ALA A 562 -17.34 30.74 -16.40
N PRO A 563 -18.47 30.39 -17.02
CA PRO A 563 -18.55 29.21 -17.90
C PRO A 563 -17.45 29.21 -18.97
N GLY A 564 -16.83 28.06 -19.21
CA GLY A 564 -15.67 27.84 -20.07
C GLY A 564 -14.33 28.31 -19.48
N ARG A 565 -14.33 28.92 -18.29
CA ARG A 565 -13.16 29.47 -17.57
C ARG A 565 -13.38 29.39 -16.05
N ARG A 566 -13.86 28.25 -15.58
CA ARG A 566 -14.14 28.05 -14.15
C ARG A 566 -12.83 28.03 -13.36
N THR A 567 -12.88 28.45 -12.09
CA THR A 567 -11.75 28.33 -11.16
C THR A 567 -12.16 27.56 -9.91
N VAL A 568 -11.21 26.86 -9.30
CA VAL A 568 -11.41 26.18 -8.02
C VAL A 568 -10.34 26.61 -7.02
N THR A 569 -10.77 26.99 -5.81
CA THR A 569 -9.90 27.10 -4.65
C THR A 569 -10.20 25.97 -3.69
N VAL A 570 -9.16 25.31 -3.21
CA VAL A 570 -9.32 24.17 -2.30
C VAL A 570 -8.59 24.43 -0.99
N PRO A 571 -9.33 24.81 0.07
CA PRO A 571 -8.73 25.03 1.40
C PRO A 571 -8.04 23.77 1.93
N ALA A 572 -7.07 23.89 2.84
CA ALA A 572 -6.55 22.71 3.55
C ALA A 572 -7.67 21.95 4.28
N HIS A 573 -7.54 20.62 4.37
CA HIS A 573 -8.40 19.80 5.22
C HIS A 573 -7.70 19.62 6.57
N ASP A 574 -8.07 20.46 7.54
CA ASP A 574 -7.33 20.60 8.80
C ASP A 574 -5.83 20.89 8.53
N LEU A 575 -4.90 20.06 9.02
CA LEU A 575 -3.46 20.23 8.79
C LEU A 575 -2.98 19.66 7.43
N VAL A 576 -3.88 19.08 6.63
CA VAL A 576 -3.53 18.43 5.36
C VAL A 576 -3.75 19.37 4.19
N ASN A 577 -2.66 19.75 3.52
CA ASN A 577 -2.72 20.41 2.23
C ASN A 577 -2.38 19.39 1.12
N ALA A 578 -3.37 19.04 0.31
CA ALA A 578 -3.30 17.95 -0.67
C ALA A 578 -3.68 18.39 -2.10
N ASN A 579 -3.71 19.70 -2.36
CA ASN A 579 -3.96 20.30 -3.68
C ASN A 579 -2.98 21.42 -3.99
#